data_AF-A0A516IHT3-F1
#
_entry.id   AF-A0A516IHT3-F1
#
_cell.length_a   1.000
_cell.length_b   1.000
_cell.length_c   1.000
_cell.angle_alpha   90.00
_cell.angle_beta   90.00
_cell.angle_gamma   90.00
#
_symmetry.space_group_name_H-M   'P 1'
#
loop_
_entity.id
_entity.type
_entity.pdbx_description
1 polymer ?
#
loop_
_entity_poly.entity_id
_entity_poly.type
_entity_poly.pdbx_seq_one_letter_code
_entity_poly.pdbx_strand_id
1 'polypeptide(L)'
;MKNNAAQATKVITAHVPLPMADKVDQMAARLERSRGWVIKQALSAWLAQEEERNRLTLEALDDVTSGQVIDHQAVQAWSDSLSTDNPLPVPR
;
A
#
# COMPACT_ATOMS: atom_id res chain seq x y z
N MET A 1 29.56 -24.83 -2.30
CA MET A 1 29.84 -23.63 -1.49
C MET A 1 28.53 -22.85 -1.41
N LYS A 2 27.90 -22.79 -0.23
CA LYS A 2 26.62 -22.11 -0.06
C LYS A 2 26.91 -20.60 0.05
N ASN A 3 26.61 -19.83 -0.99
CA ASN A 3 26.74 -18.37 -0.96
C ASN A 3 25.69 -17.80 -0.01
N ASN A 4 26.01 -17.78 1.27
CA ASN A 4 25.26 -17.03 2.27
C ASN A 4 25.71 -15.58 2.13
N ALA A 5 25.24 -14.89 1.09
CA ALA A 5 25.32 -13.44 1.02
C ALA A 5 24.39 -12.92 2.12
N ALA A 6 24.92 -12.76 3.33
CA ALA A 6 24.30 -11.94 4.35
C ALA A 6 23.93 -10.62 3.67
N GLN A 7 22.63 -10.31 3.58
CA GLN A 7 22.12 -9.17 2.82
C GLN A 7 22.94 -7.93 3.16
N ALA A 8 23.66 -7.39 2.16
CA ALA A 8 24.48 -6.22 2.35
C ALA A 8 23.59 -5.07 2.86
N THR A 9 23.98 -4.45 3.97
CA THR A 9 23.22 -3.33 4.55
C THR A 9 23.91 -2.01 4.25
N LYS A 10 23.13 -0.95 4.06
CA LYS A 10 23.62 0.42 3.88
C LYS A 10 22.99 1.32 4.94
N VAL A 11 23.79 2.18 5.56
CA VAL A 11 23.31 3.16 6.54
C VAL A 11 22.65 4.32 5.80
N ILE A 12 21.46 4.71 6.27
CA ILE A 12 20.73 5.90 5.81
C ILE A 12 20.55 6.81 7.03
N THR A 13 20.95 8.07 6.89
CA THR A 13 20.85 9.08 7.96
C THR A 13 19.96 10.22 7.49
N ALA A 14 18.99 10.61 8.30
CA ALA A 14 18.12 11.76 8.06
C ALA A 14 17.81 12.47 9.38
N HIS A 15 17.73 13.80 9.34
CA HIS A 15 17.19 14.56 10.46
C HIS A 15 15.67 14.44 10.47
N VAL A 16 15.11 14.20 11.65
CA VAL A 16 13.66 14.15 11.87
C VAL A 16 13.26 15.18 12.93
N PRO A 17 12.04 15.74 12.88
CA PRO A 17 11.55 16.61 13.94
C PRO A 17 11.57 15.90 15.30
N LEU A 18 11.91 16.60 16.38
CA LEU A 18 11.92 16.03 17.74
C LEU A 18 10.60 15.31 18.10
N PRO A 19 9.40 15.87 17.83
CA PRO A 19 8.15 15.17 18.13
C PRO A 19 7.98 13.84 17.38
N MET A 20 8.63 13.69 16.23
CA MET A 20 8.64 12.43 15.48
C MET A 20 9.58 11.41 16.13
N ALA A 21 10.77 11.84 16.56
CA ALA A 21 11.69 10.98 17.30
C ALA A 21 11.05 10.46 18.60
N ASP A 22 10.39 11.33 19.35
CA ASP A 22 9.69 10.96 20.59
C ASP A 22 8.62 9.89 20.35
N LYS A 23 7.86 9.99 19.25
CA LYS A 23 6.87 8.98 18.86
C LYS A 23 7.53 7.64 18.51
N VAL A 24 8.67 7.66 17.83
CA VAL A 24 9.43 6.44 17.52
C VAL A 24 9.93 5.79 18.81
N ASP A 25 10.42 6.57 19.77
CA ASP A 25 10.85 6.08 21.08
C ASP A 25 9.70 5.44 21.86
N GLN A 26 8.52 6.07 21.90
CA GLN A 26 7.33 5.51 22.53
C GLN A 26 6.89 4.18 21.88
N MET A 27 6.90 4.11 20.55
CA MET A 27 6.57 2.88 19.83
C MET A 27 7.59 1.77 20.11
N ALA A 28 8.89 2.11 20.10
CA ALA A 28 9.97 1.19 20.40
C ALA A 28 9.83 0.59 21.80
N ALA A 29 9.53 1.43 22.81
CA ALA A 29 9.27 1.00 24.17
C ALA A 29 8.03 0.08 24.26
N ARG A 30 6.91 0.48 23.64
CA ARG A 30 5.66 -0.29 23.66
C ARG A 30 5.80 -1.67 22.99
N LEU A 31 6.61 -1.76 21.94
CA LEU A 31 6.80 -2.98 21.16
C LEU A 31 7.97 -3.84 21.66
N GLU A 32 8.73 -3.38 22.66
CA GLU A 32 9.98 -4.01 23.13
C GLU A 32 10.97 -4.27 21.97
N ARG A 33 11.17 -3.23 21.15
CA ARG A 33 12.04 -3.26 19.97
C ARG A 33 12.98 -2.07 19.96
N SER A 34 14.05 -2.15 19.17
CA SER A 34 14.94 -1.01 18.96
C SER A 34 14.30 0.02 18.04
N ARG A 35 14.68 1.30 18.20
CA ARG A 35 14.32 2.37 17.25
C ARG A 35 14.62 1.99 15.81
N GLY A 36 15.82 1.45 15.56
CA GLY A 36 16.25 1.03 14.22
C GLY A 36 15.34 -0.04 13.62
N TRP A 37 14.84 -0.96 14.46
CA TRP A 37 13.84 -1.94 14.01
C TRP A 37 12.51 -1.27 13.64
N VAL A 38 12.01 -0.36 14.48
CA VAL A 38 10.76 0.39 14.21
C VAL A 38 10.88 1.20 12.91
N ILE A 39 11.99 1.90 12.72
CA ILE A 39 12.26 2.69 11.50
C ILE A 39 12.34 1.76 10.28
N LYS A 40 13.04 0.63 10.39
CA LYS A 40 13.12 -0.35 9.30
C LYS A 40 11.73 -0.87 8.92
N GLN A 41 10.90 -1.24 9.90
CA GLN A 41 9.54 -1.72 9.62
C GLN A 41 8.68 -0.65 8.97
N ALA A 42 8.70 0.58 9.49
CA ALA A 42 7.94 1.69 8.93
C ALA A 42 8.34 1.99 7.48
N LEU A 43 9.66 2.01 7.20
CA LEU A 43 10.17 2.24 5.85
C LEU A 43 9.81 1.08 4.89
N SER A 44 9.93 -0.17 5.34
CA SER A 44 9.54 -1.33 4.54
C SER A 44 8.04 -1.31 4.20
N ALA A 45 7.19 -1.01 5.17
CA ALA A 45 5.75 -0.92 4.96
C ALA A 45 5.39 0.22 3.98
N TRP A 46 6.02 1.39 4.14
CA TRP A 46 5.80 2.52 3.24
C TRP A 46 6.23 2.23 1.80
N LEU A 47 7.41 1.60 1.60
CA LEU A 47 7.88 1.22 0.27
C LEU A 47 6.95 0.22 -0.41
N ALA A 48 6.49 -0.81 0.32
CA ALA A 48 5.56 -1.80 -0.22
C ALA A 48 4.23 -1.14 -0.63
N GLN A 49 3.71 -0.21 0.18
CA GLN A 49 2.50 0.53 -0.15
C GLN A 49 2.69 1.41 -1.40
N GLU A 50 3.84 2.07 -1.53
CA GLU A 50 4.14 2.93 -2.67
C GLU A 50 4.30 2.12 -3.97
N GLU A 51 4.97 0.97 -3.90
CA GLU A 51 5.11 0.06 -5.03
C GLU A 51 3.76 -0.50 -5.48
N GLU A 52 2.92 -0.92 -4.54
CA GLU A 52 1.58 -1.43 -4.84
C GLU A 52 0.69 -0.34 -5.43
N ARG A 53 0.75 0.88 -4.91
CA ARG A 53 0.03 2.04 -5.48
C ARG A 53 0.44 2.28 -6.92
N ASN A 54 1.74 2.25 -7.20
CA ASN A 54 2.26 2.43 -8.55
C ASN A 54 1.83 1.28 -9.48
N ARG A 55 1.92 0.03 -9.00
CA ARG A 55 1.49 -1.16 -9.75
C ARG A 55 0.01 -1.07 -10.16
N LEU A 56 -0.88 -0.79 -9.20
CA LEU A 56 -2.31 -0.65 -9.46
C LEU A 56 -2.63 0.51 -10.40
N THR A 57 -1.87 1.61 -10.32
CA THR A 57 -2.06 2.75 -11.22
C THR A 57 -1.70 2.38 -12.66
N LEU A 58 -0.58 1.67 -12.87
CA LEU A 58 -0.17 1.22 -14.20
C LEU A 58 -1.12 0.17 -14.77
N GLU A 59 -1.59 -0.77 -13.94
CA GLU A 59 -2.59 -1.77 -14.31
C GLU A 59 -3.89 -1.09 -14.77
N ALA A 60 -4.42 -0.13 -14.00
CA ALA A 60 -5.62 0.60 -14.38
C ALA A 60 -5.45 1.42 -15.68
N LEU A 61 -4.26 1.95 -15.95
CA LEU A 61 -3.97 2.65 -17.22
C LEU A 61 -3.94 1.69 -18.41
N ASP A 62 -3.43 0.47 -18.22
CA ASP A 62 -3.43 -0.57 -19.24
C ASP A 62 -4.84 -1.07 -19.55
N ASP A 63 -5.68 -1.26 -18.52
CA ASP A 63 -7.09 -1.63 -18.67
C ASP A 63 -7.85 -0.59 -19.50
N VAL A 64 -7.65 0.70 -19.21
CA VAL A 64 -8.26 1.80 -19.98
C VAL A 64 -7.76 1.79 -21.43
N THR A 65 -6.47 1.58 -21.65
CA THR A 65 -5.87 1.56 -22.99
C THR A 65 -6.36 0.34 -23.80
N SER A 66 -6.55 -0.79 -23.13
CA SER A 66 -7.05 -2.05 -23.71
C SER A 66 -8.57 -2.10 -23.84
N GLY A 67 -9.29 -1.05 -23.39
CA GLY A 67 -10.75 -0.99 -23.40
C GLY A 67 -11.42 -1.96 -22.43
N GLN A 68 -10.70 -2.47 -21.43
CA GLN A 68 -11.22 -3.28 -20.33
C GLN A 68 -11.89 -2.40 -19.27
N VAL A 69 -12.86 -1.60 -19.71
CA VAL A 69 -13.62 -0.67 -18.89
C VAL A 69 -15.08 -1.08 -18.85
N ILE A 70 -15.72 -0.84 -17.71
CA ILE A 70 -17.15 -1.06 -17.55
C ILE A 70 -17.88 0.24 -17.87
N ASP A 71 -18.95 0.14 -18.66
CA ASP A 71 -19.78 1.29 -19.00
C ASP A 71 -20.42 1.92 -17.75
N HIS A 72 -20.33 3.25 -17.65
CA HIS A 72 -20.81 3.99 -16.48
C HIS A 72 -22.33 3.83 -16.27
N GLN A 73 -23.12 3.81 -17.35
CA GLN A 73 -24.58 3.68 -17.25
C GLN A 73 -24.96 2.29 -16.70
N ALA A 74 -24.23 1.24 -17.08
CA ALA A 74 -24.40 -0.10 -16.53
C ALA A 74 -24.09 -0.13 -15.02
N VAL A 75 -23.01 0.52 -14.57
CA VAL A 75 -22.66 0.65 -13.14
C VAL A 75 -23.73 1.42 -12.37
N GLN A 76 -24.23 2.52 -12.93
CA GLN A 76 -25.27 3.33 -12.30
C GLN A 76 -26.56 2.55 -12.12
N ALA A 77 -27.05 1.91 -13.19
CA ALA A 77 -28.27 1.09 -13.14
C ALA A 77 -28.15 -0.05 -12.12
N TRP A 78 -26.99 -0.70 -12.07
CA TRP A 78 -26.70 -1.72 -11.06
C TRP A 78 -26.75 -1.13 -9.64
N SER A 79 -26.04 -0.03 -9.38
CA SER A 79 -26.02 0.62 -8.07
C SER A 79 -27.43 1.03 -7.60
N ASP A 80 -28.25 1.58 -8.48
CA ASP A 80 -29.61 2.01 -8.17
C ASP A 80 -30.52 0.81 -7.82
N SER A 81 -30.28 -0.34 -8.45
CA SER A 81 -31.06 -1.56 -8.19
C SER A 81 -30.78 -2.21 -6.83
N LEU A 82 -29.63 -1.93 -6.19
CA LEU A 82 -29.22 -2.56 -4.93
C LEU A 82 -30.17 -2.27 -3.75
N SER A 83 -30.92 -1.16 -3.83
CA SER A 83 -31.88 -0.76 -2.80
C SER A 83 -33.31 -1.27 -3.09
N THR A 84 -33.48 -2.13 -4.10
CA THR A 84 -34.78 -2.66 -4.53
C THR A 84 -34.88 -4.17 -4.27
N ASP A 85 -36.10 -4.72 -4.31
CA ASP A 85 -36.35 -6.15 -4.13
C ASP A 85 -35.83 -7.04 -5.28
N ASN A 86 -35.31 -6.44 -6.36
CA ASN A 86 -34.75 -7.16 -7.51
C ASN A 86 -33.43 -6.52 -8.00
N PRO A 87 -32.32 -6.73 -7.29
CA PRO A 87 -31.02 -6.19 -7.67
C PRO A 87 -30.53 -6.79 -8.99
N LEU A 88 -29.97 -5.93 -9.85
CA LEU A 88 -29.32 -6.32 -11.10
C LEU A 88 -27.98 -7.02 -10.82
N PRO A 89 -27.48 -7.85 -11.75
CA PRO A 89 -26.15 -8.44 -11.63
C PRO A 89 -25.05 -7.38 -11.75
N VAL A 90 -23.92 -7.63 -11.09
CA VAL A 90 -22.73 -6.76 -11.17
C VAL A 90 -22.25 -6.68 -12.64
N PRO A 91 -22.10 -5.48 -13.22
CA PRO A 91 -21.56 -5.28 -14.56
C PRO A 91 -20.14 -5.85 -14.69
N ARG A 92 -19.77 -6.32 -15.88
CA ARG A 92 -18.45 -6.90 -16.19
C ARG A 92 -17.84 -6.25 -17.42
#